data_AF-A0A1T4MDC9-F1
#
_entry.id   AF-A0A1T4MDC9-F1
#
_cell.length_a   1.000
_cell.length_b   1.000
_cell.length_c   1.000
_cell.angle_alpha   90.00
_cell.angle_beta   90.00
_cell.angle_gamma   90.00
#
_symmetry.space_group_name_H-M   'P 1'
#
loop_
_entity.id
_entity.type
_entity.pdbx_description
1 polymer ?
#
loop_
_entity_poly.entity_id
_entity_poly.type
_entity_poly.pdbx_seq_one_letter_code
_entity_poly.pdbx_strand_id
1 'polypeptide(L)'
;MESSYLFSIGHGNKSIAEFIAELTQFDIQYLIDIRSKPYSKFYPWFNHYELKHAISETHQITYAYMGDVLGGLPKEDCGCYTDGKVDYSKLAQMDFFQKGLQRLVNAHQQGYKTCIMCSESDPCMCHRTKLIGEELRKLGITLQHIYRTKDGRVTLISQAQAMANVLNNDGRKTDLFHQNEEINLTSRKQYV
;
A
#
# COMPACT_ATOMS: atom_id res chain seq x y z
N MET A 1 3.53 -19.28 13.77
CA MET A 1 3.47 -18.32 12.64
C MET A 1 2.58 -17.19 13.12
N GLU A 2 3.11 -15.98 13.25
CA GLU A 2 2.24 -14.83 13.57
C GLU A 2 1.27 -14.62 12.41
N SER A 3 -0.02 -14.72 12.70
CA SER A 3 -1.07 -14.45 11.73
C SER A 3 -1.09 -12.95 11.45
N SER A 4 -0.76 -12.54 10.23
CA SER A 4 -0.98 -11.15 9.83
C SER A 4 -2.43 -10.92 9.44
N TYR A 5 -3.03 -9.88 10.01
CA TYR A 5 -4.35 -9.38 9.64
C TYR A 5 -4.28 -8.18 8.69
N LEU A 6 -3.08 -7.75 8.26
CA LEU A 6 -2.91 -6.64 7.34
C LEU A 6 -2.43 -7.12 5.98
N PHE A 7 -3.20 -6.74 4.96
CA PHE A 7 -2.99 -7.07 3.57
C PHE A 7 -2.83 -5.81 2.74
N SER A 8 -2.27 -5.94 1.55
CA SER A 8 -2.26 -4.88 0.55
C SER A 8 -2.59 -5.42 -0.83
N ILE A 9 -3.17 -4.57 -1.69
CA ILE A 9 -3.48 -4.93 -3.07
C ILE A 9 -3.28 -3.75 -4.02
N GLY A 10 -2.80 -4.04 -5.23
CA GLY A 10 -2.82 -3.10 -6.36
C GLY A 10 -4.00 -3.38 -7.27
N HIS A 11 -4.79 -2.37 -7.62
CA HIS A 11 -5.89 -2.54 -8.59
C HIS A 11 -5.36 -2.74 -10.02
N GLY A 12 -4.28 -2.02 -10.38
CA GLY A 12 -3.60 -2.22 -11.65
C GLY A 12 -4.50 -2.02 -12.86
N ASN A 13 -4.64 -3.09 -13.63
CA ASN A 13 -5.48 -3.19 -14.81
C ASN A 13 -6.60 -4.24 -14.67
N LYS A 14 -6.90 -4.67 -13.45
CA LYS A 14 -7.90 -5.71 -13.16
C LYS A 14 -9.30 -5.21 -13.52
N SER A 15 -10.17 -6.12 -13.93
CA SER A 15 -11.60 -5.88 -13.85
C SER A 15 -12.05 -5.80 -12.38
N ILE A 16 -13.21 -5.18 -12.14
CA ILE A 16 -13.78 -5.12 -10.79
C ILE A 16 -14.09 -6.51 -10.23
N ALA A 17 -14.52 -7.45 -11.07
CA ALA A 17 -14.84 -8.81 -10.69
C ALA A 17 -13.58 -9.59 -10.24
N GLU A 18 -12.47 -9.49 -10.98
CA GLU A 18 -11.20 -10.10 -10.59
C GLU A 18 -10.68 -9.52 -9.28
N PHE A 19 -10.81 -8.21 -9.09
CA PHE A 19 -10.37 -7.53 -7.88
C PHE A 19 -11.16 -7.98 -6.66
N ILE A 20 -12.48 -8.05 -6.75
CA ILE A 20 -13.34 -8.57 -5.67
C ILE A 20 -13.02 -10.05 -5.40
N ALA A 21 -12.85 -10.87 -6.43
CA ALA A 21 -12.51 -12.28 -6.27
C ALA A 21 -11.19 -12.47 -5.51
N GLU A 22 -10.17 -11.67 -5.80
CA GLU A 22 -8.90 -11.68 -5.06
C GLU A 22 -9.09 -11.30 -3.59
N LEU A 23 -9.91 -10.29 -3.27
CA LEU A 23 -10.18 -9.90 -1.89
C LEU A 23 -10.94 -11.01 -1.14
N THR A 24 -11.94 -11.61 -1.77
CA THR A 24 -12.71 -12.71 -1.19
C THR A 24 -11.84 -13.95 -0.97
N GLN A 25 -10.90 -14.25 -1.86
CA GLN A 25 -9.99 -15.39 -1.73
C GLN A 25 -9.16 -15.36 -0.42
N PHE A 26 -8.89 -14.18 0.12
CA PHE A 26 -8.15 -14.00 1.38
C PHE A 26 -9.05 -13.63 2.56
N ASP A 27 -10.37 -13.70 2.40
CA ASP A 27 -11.40 -13.30 3.37
C ASP A 27 -11.21 -11.86 3.89
N ILE A 28 -10.87 -10.92 3.00
CA ILE A 28 -10.73 -9.52 3.40
C ILE A 28 -12.09 -8.99 3.87
N GLN A 29 -12.10 -8.37 5.06
CA GLN A 29 -13.29 -7.77 5.68
C GLN A 29 -13.37 -6.26 5.44
N TYR A 30 -12.21 -5.59 5.40
CA TYR A 30 -12.11 -4.15 5.21
C TYR A 30 -11.18 -3.82 4.05
N LEU A 31 -11.66 -3.05 3.09
CA LEU A 31 -10.86 -2.48 2.02
C LEU A 31 -10.63 -0.99 2.27
N ILE A 32 -9.38 -0.61 2.46
CA ILE A 32 -8.96 0.75 2.75
C ILE A 32 -8.31 1.37 1.52
N ASP A 33 -8.97 2.37 0.93
CA ASP A 33 -8.43 3.13 -0.19
C ASP A 33 -7.46 4.21 0.29
N ILE A 34 -6.17 3.97 0.06
CA ILE A 34 -5.07 4.87 0.45
C ILE A 34 -4.60 5.76 -0.70
N ARG A 35 -5.29 5.76 -1.85
CA ARG A 35 -4.88 6.61 -2.98
C ARG A 35 -5.17 8.07 -2.66
N SER A 36 -4.15 8.92 -2.65
CA SER A 36 -4.33 10.38 -2.50
C SER A 36 -5.24 10.98 -3.59
N LYS A 37 -5.27 10.37 -4.77
CA LYS A 37 -6.14 10.74 -5.90
C LYS A 37 -6.84 9.45 -6.40
N PRO A 38 -8.01 9.08 -5.84
CA PRO A 38 -8.72 7.84 -6.19
C PRO A 38 -9.51 7.97 -7.50
N TYR A 39 -8.79 8.28 -8.58
CA TYR A 39 -9.33 8.47 -9.92
C TYR A 39 -8.47 7.78 -10.97
N SER A 40 -9.11 7.16 -11.96
CA SER A 40 -8.49 6.51 -13.11
C SER A 40 -9.32 6.74 -14.36
N LYS A 41 -8.69 7.32 -15.39
CA LYS A 41 -9.32 7.48 -16.71
C LYS A 41 -9.50 6.14 -17.45
N PHE A 42 -8.55 5.22 -17.28
CA PHE A 42 -8.51 3.95 -18.02
C PHE A 42 -9.30 2.83 -17.36
N TYR A 43 -9.47 2.91 -16.04
CA TYR A 43 -10.21 1.93 -15.25
C TYR A 43 -11.26 2.63 -14.38
N PRO A 44 -12.35 3.15 -14.98
CA PRO A 44 -13.31 4.01 -14.28
C PRO A 44 -14.01 3.30 -13.10
N TRP A 45 -14.10 1.97 -13.12
CA TRP A 45 -14.64 1.19 -11.99
C TRP A 45 -13.79 1.27 -10.72
N PHE A 46 -12.54 1.76 -10.81
CA PHE A 46 -11.72 2.07 -9.65
C PHE A 46 -11.79 3.54 -9.23
N ASN A 47 -12.62 4.37 -9.85
CA ASN A 47 -12.91 5.69 -9.28
C ASN A 47 -13.61 5.53 -7.94
N HIS A 48 -13.42 6.50 -7.04
CA HIS A 48 -13.89 6.40 -5.65
C HIS A 48 -15.35 5.94 -5.52
N TYR A 49 -16.27 6.58 -6.24
CA TYR A 49 -17.70 6.31 -6.09
C TYR A 49 -18.07 4.91 -6.61
N GLU A 50 -17.59 4.57 -7.80
CA GLU A 50 -17.83 3.31 -8.50
C GLU A 50 -17.24 2.13 -7.73
N LEU A 51 -16.02 2.29 -7.21
CA LEU A 51 -15.37 1.28 -6.38
C LEU A 51 -16.14 1.08 -5.07
N LYS A 52 -16.48 2.17 -4.38
CA LYS A 52 -17.24 2.10 -3.13
C LYS A 52 -18.57 1.37 -3.33
N HIS A 53 -19.28 1.71 -4.41
CA HIS A 53 -20.53 1.05 -4.78
C HIS A 53 -20.33 -0.44 -5.08
N ALA A 54 -19.36 -0.78 -5.94
CA ALA A 54 -19.10 -2.17 -6.30
C ALA A 54 -18.71 -3.04 -5.08
N ILE A 55 -17.97 -2.47 -4.12
CA ILE A 55 -17.61 -3.14 -2.88
C ILE A 55 -18.81 -3.30 -1.96
N SER A 56 -19.68 -2.29 -1.83
CA SER A 56 -20.88 -2.41 -0.99
C SER A 56 -21.84 -3.49 -1.47
N GLU A 57 -21.95 -3.70 -2.79
CA GLU A 57 -22.78 -4.78 -3.37
C GLU A 57 -22.33 -6.19 -2.93
N THR A 58 -21.08 -6.36 -2.49
CA THR A 58 -20.58 -7.66 -2.01
C THR A 58 -21.17 -8.07 -0.66
N HIS A 59 -21.67 -7.10 0.13
CA HIS A 59 -22.16 -7.24 1.51
C HIS A 59 -21.18 -7.87 2.52
N GLN A 60 -19.97 -8.24 2.08
CA GLN A 60 -18.95 -8.93 2.89
C GLN A 60 -17.76 -8.04 3.22
N ILE A 61 -17.52 -7.03 2.37
CA ILE A 61 -16.37 -6.15 2.47
C ILE A 61 -16.84 -4.73 2.77
N THR A 62 -16.31 -4.14 3.83
CA THR A 62 -16.54 -2.73 4.16
C THR A 62 -15.47 -1.87 3.49
N TYR A 63 -15.90 -0.88 2.70
CA TYR A 63 -15.00 0.11 2.10
C TYR A 63 -14.79 1.30 3.03
N ALA A 64 -13.55 1.76 3.17
CA ALA A 64 -13.23 3.05 3.77
C ALA A 64 -12.15 3.78 2.97
N TYR A 65 -12.24 5.10 2.91
CA TYR A 65 -11.23 5.96 2.31
C TYR A 65 -10.30 6.53 3.39
N MET A 66 -8.99 6.46 3.14
CA MET A 66 -7.93 7.00 4.00
C MET A 66 -6.78 7.60 3.18
N GLY A 67 -7.03 8.01 1.93
CA GLY A 67 -6.00 8.57 1.05
C GLY A 67 -5.51 9.96 1.47
N ASP A 68 -6.24 10.64 2.35
CA ASP A 68 -5.87 11.92 2.98
C ASP A 68 -4.84 11.75 4.11
N VAL A 69 -4.86 10.60 4.80
CA VAL A 69 -3.97 10.31 5.94
C VAL A 69 -2.86 9.32 5.62
N LEU A 70 -3.11 8.32 4.76
CA LEU A 70 -2.16 7.26 4.42
C LEU A 70 -1.65 7.36 2.98
N GLY A 71 -2.09 8.36 2.22
CA GLY A 71 -1.68 8.50 0.83
C GLY A 71 -0.23 8.91 0.66
N GLY A 72 0.42 8.36 -0.36
CA GLY A 72 1.82 8.64 -0.68
C GLY A 72 2.09 9.98 -1.39
N LEU A 73 1.09 10.87 -1.51
CA LEU A 73 1.22 12.20 -2.10
C LEU A 73 0.56 13.24 -1.18
N PRO A 74 1.32 13.81 -0.22
CA PRO A 74 0.83 14.85 0.67
C PRO A 74 0.68 16.19 -0.07
N LYS A 75 0.26 17.25 0.63
CA LYS A 75 0.23 18.62 0.06
C LYS A 75 1.65 19.17 -0.10
N GLU A 76 1.91 19.99 -1.11
CA GLU A 76 3.25 20.52 -1.42
C GLU A 76 3.90 21.30 -0.25
N ASP A 77 3.10 22.00 0.53
CA ASP A 77 3.51 22.83 1.66
C ASP A 77 3.84 22.02 2.94
N CYS A 78 3.66 20.70 2.94
CA CYS A 78 3.91 19.86 4.13
C CYS A 78 5.41 19.62 4.43
N GLY A 79 6.32 20.14 3.61
CA GLY A 79 7.76 19.96 3.80
C GLY A 79 8.28 18.54 3.55
N CYS A 80 7.44 17.62 3.07
CA CYS A 80 7.81 16.22 2.80
C CYS A 80 8.42 16.01 1.41
N TYR A 81 8.91 17.06 0.76
CA TYR A 81 9.52 16.96 -0.57
C TYR A 81 11.04 17.16 -0.48
N THR A 82 11.78 16.32 -1.19
CA THR A 82 13.23 16.42 -1.42
C THR A 82 13.46 16.18 -2.91
N ASP A 83 14.13 17.10 -3.60
CA ASP A 83 14.41 17.02 -5.05
C ASP A 83 13.17 16.74 -5.93
N GLY A 84 12.06 17.40 -5.60
CA GLY A 84 10.78 17.27 -6.31
C GLY A 84 10.04 15.96 -6.05
N LYS A 85 10.58 15.04 -5.24
CA LYS A 85 9.97 13.77 -4.87
C LYS A 85 9.45 13.81 -3.44
N VAL A 86 8.42 13.01 -3.16
CA VAL A 86 7.97 12.79 -1.78
C VAL A 86 9.02 11.96 -1.06
N ASP A 87 9.52 12.48 0.04
CA ASP A 87 10.46 11.83 0.96
C ASP A 87 9.65 11.08 2.02
N TYR A 88 9.68 9.74 1.97
CA TYR A 88 8.86 8.94 2.86
C TYR A 88 9.34 8.97 4.31
N SER A 89 10.60 9.29 4.57
CA SER A 89 11.08 9.46 5.94
C SER A 89 10.43 10.66 6.61
N LYS A 90 10.30 11.79 5.88
CA LYS A 90 9.61 13.00 6.34
C LYS A 90 8.11 12.78 6.47
N LEU A 91 7.49 12.16 5.46
CA LEU A 91 6.05 11.87 5.47
C LEU A 91 5.66 10.96 6.63
N ALA A 92 6.49 9.97 6.96
CA ALA A 92 6.26 9.11 8.11
C ALA A 92 6.18 9.90 9.43
N GLN A 93 6.88 11.03 9.58
CA GLN A 93 6.84 11.83 10.81
C GLN A 93 5.59 12.71 10.95
N MET A 94 4.74 12.78 9.92
CA MET A 94 3.58 13.66 9.96
C MET A 94 2.47 13.12 10.87
N ASP A 95 1.88 13.99 11.70
CA ASP A 95 0.82 13.62 12.64
C ASP A 95 -0.37 12.93 11.97
N PHE A 96 -0.79 13.41 10.80
CA PHE A 96 -1.90 12.81 10.06
C PHE A 96 -1.57 11.37 9.63
N PHE A 97 -0.32 11.13 9.22
CA PHE A 97 0.14 9.82 8.80
C PHE A 97 0.22 8.87 9.99
N GLN A 98 0.81 9.32 11.11
CA GLN A 98 0.88 8.54 12.34
C GLN A 98 -0.51 8.14 12.86
N LYS A 99 -1.49 9.05 12.80
CA LYS A 99 -2.90 8.74 13.10
C LYS A 99 -3.49 7.69 12.16
N GLY A 100 -3.20 7.80 10.86
CA GLY A 100 -3.61 6.80 9.86
C GLY A 100 -3.00 5.42 10.14
N LEU A 101 -1.70 5.38 10.43
CA LEU A 101 -0.96 4.15 10.73
C LEU A 101 -1.51 3.47 12.00
N GLN A 102 -1.78 4.24 13.05
CA GLN A 102 -2.35 3.71 14.28
C GLN A 102 -3.72 3.06 14.07
N ARG A 103 -4.53 3.55 13.13
CA ARG A 103 -5.81 2.90 12.77
C ARG A 103 -5.59 1.49 12.18
N LEU A 104 -4.56 1.30 11.37
CA LEU A 104 -4.18 -0.02 10.84
C LEU A 104 -3.67 -0.94 11.96
N VAL A 105 -2.83 -0.41 12.85
CA VAL A 105 -2.35 -1.15 14.03
C VAL A 105 -3.51 -1.62 14.90
N ASN A 106 -4.47 -0.74 15.19
CA ASN A 106 -5.64 -1.08 15.99
C ASN A 106 -6.53 -2.15 15.31
N ALA A 107 -6.69 -2.08 13.98
CA ALA A 107 -7.44 -3.09 13.23
C ALA A 107 -6.73 -4.45 13.27
N HIS A 108 -5.40 -4.45 13.15
CA HIS A 108 -4.58 -5.65 13.27
C HIS A 108 -4.72 -6.31 14.65
N GLN A 109 -4.62 -5.52 15.73
CA GLN A 109 -4.76 -6.01 17.11
C GLN A 109 -6.15 -6.58 17.41
N GLN A 110 -7.19 -6.07 16.74
CA GLN A 110 -8.56 -6.58 16.85
C GLN A 110 -8.81 -7.82 15.96
N GLY A 111 -7.83 -8.26 15.17
CA GLY A 111 -7.95 -9.43 14.31
C GLY A 111 -8.78 -9.18 13.05
N TYR A 112 -8.96 -7.92 12.63
CA TYR A 112 -9.71 -7.59 11.42
C TYR A 112 -8.84 -7.72 10.17
N LYS A 113 -9.23 -8.62 9.25
CA LYS A 113 -8.55 -8.79 7.96
C LYS A 113 -8.75 -7.54 7.10
N THR A 114 -7.76 -6.66 7.14
CA THR A 114 -7.81 -5.32 6.55
C THR A 114 -6.84 -5.26 5.38
N CYS A 115 -7.31 -4.84 4.21
CA CYS A 115 -6.51 -4.70 3.00
C CYS A 115 -6.40 -3.23 2.61
N ILE A 116 -5.19 -2.68 2.56
CA ILE A 116 -4.94 -1.35 1.97
C ILE A 116 -4.77 -1.46 0.47
N MET A 117 -5.34 -0.55 -0.31
CA MET A 117 -5.29 -0.63 -1.77
C MET A 117 -4.69 0.61 -2.43
N CYS A 118 -3.90 0.40 -3.48
CA CYS A 118 -3.34 1.46 -4.32
C CYS A 118 -3.46 1.11 -5.82
N SER A 119 -2.94 1.98 -6.69
CA SER A 119 -3.04 1.84 -8.15
C SER A 119 -2.02 0.89 -8.76
N GLU A 120 -0.77 0.87 -8.30
CA GLU A 120 0.28 0.07 -8.90
C GLU A 120 0.05 -1.43 -8.68
N SER A 121 0.08 -2.26 -9.72
CA SER A 121 -0.01 -3.73 -9.54
C SER A 121 1.17 -4.28 -8.73
N ASP A 122 2.38 -3.81 -9.04
CA ASP A 122 3.61 -4.24 -8.38
C ASP A 122 3.80 -3.50 -7.04
N PRO A 123 3.79 -4.22 -5.89
CA PRO A 123 4.01 -3.61 -4.59
C PRO A 123 5.37 -2.91 -4.47
N CYS A 124 6.40 -3.36 -5.17
CA CYS A 124 7.76 -2.82 -5.06
C CYS A 124 7.86 -1.39 -5.65
N MET A 125 6.88 -1.01 -6.50
CA MET A 125 6.82 0.31 -7.12
C MET A 125 5.90 1.28 -6.37
N CYS A 126 5.37 0.89 -5.21
CA CYS A 126 4.28 1.57 -4.53
C CYS A 126 4.64 2.03 -3.11
N HIS A 127 4.06 3.13 -2.68
CA HIS A 127 4.19 3.65 -1.31
C HIS A 127 3.63 2.69 -0.24
N ARG A 128 2.70 1.79 -0.60
CA ARG A 128 2.20 0.77 0.34
C ARG A 128 3.32 -0.12 0.90
N THR A 129 4.38 -0.34 0.11
CA THR A 129 5.57 -1.09 0.53
C THR A 129 6.61 -0.14 1.12
N LYS A 130 6.94 0.94 0.38
CA LYS A 130 8.06 1.84 0.69
C LYS A 130 7.83 2.75 1.90
N LEU A 131 6.58 3.00 2.28
CA LEU A 131 6.19 3.85 3.40
C LEU A 131 5.42 3.03 4.42
N ILE A 132 4.18 2.65 4.12
CA ILE A 132 3.28 2.03 5.11
C ILE A 132 3.84 0.69 5.61
N GLY A 133 4.28 -0.17 4.68
CA GLY A 133 4.85 -1.47 5.02
C GLY A 133 6.11 -1.38 5.89
N GLU A 134 6.98 -0.39 5.64
CA GLU A 134 8.18 -0.18 6.45
C GLU A 134 7.85 0.36 7.85
N GLU A 135 6.92 1.31 7.96
CA GLU A 135 6.50 1.81 9.27
C GLU A 135 5.78 0.74 10.11
N LEU A 136 4.97 -0.11 9.48
CA LEU A 136 4.37 -1.28 10.16
C LEU A 136 5.44 -2.28 10.61
N ARG A 137 6.46 -2.54 9.78
CA ARG A 137 7.55 -3.47 10.11
C ARG A 137 8.36 -3.00 11.32
N LYS A 138 8.59 -1.70 11.47
CA LYS A 138 9.23 -1.11 12.66
C LYS A 138 8.46 -1.40 13.96
N LEU A 139 7.14 -1.58 13.85
CA LEU A 139 6.24 -1.96 14.95
C LEU A 139 6.07 -3.48 15.11
N GLY A 140 6.84 -4.29 14.37
CA GLY A 140 6.74 -5.76 14.39
C GLY A 140 5.58 -6.33 13.58
N ILE A 141 4.82 -5.50 12.85
CA ILE A 141 3.65 -5.95 12.10
C ILE A 141 4.04 -6.18 10.63
N THR A 142 3.78 -7.39 10.12
CA THR A 142 4.10 -7.73 8.73
C THR A 142 2.92 -7.47 7.81
N LEU A 143 3.08 -6.57 6.84
CA LEU A 143 2.12 -6.39 5.74
C LEU A 143 2.27 -7.51 4.68
N GLN A 144 1.17 -8.18 4.33
CA GLN A 144 1.13 -9.20 3.28
C GLN A 144 0.58 -8.63 1.98
N HIS A 145 1.30 -8.74 0.87
CA HIS A 145 0.91 -8.15 -0.40
C HIS A 145 0.21 -9.20 -1.29
N ILE A 146 -1.08 -8.99 -1.56
CA ILE A 146 -1.83 -9.76 -2.57
C ILE A 146 -1.29 -9.36 -3.94
N TYR A 147 -0.67 -10.32 -4.61
CA TYR A 147 -0.01 -10.12 -5.89
C TYR A 147 -0.48 -11.14 -6.91
N ARG A 148 -0.83 -10.64 -8.11
CA ARG A 148 -1.12 -11.48 -9.27
C ARG A 148 0.14 -11.60 -10.13
N THR A 149 0.64 -12.82 -10.27
CA THR A 149 1.80 -13.13 -11.10
C THR A 149 1.46 -13.03 -12.59
N LYS A 150 2.48 -12.98 -13.45
CA LYS A 150 2.31 -12.82 -14.92
C LYS A 150 1.51 -13.93 -15.58
N ASP A 151 1.56 -15.14 -15.02
CA ASP A 151 0.81 -16.31 -15.43
C ASP A 151 -0.59 -16.38 -14.78
N GLY A 152 -1.03 -15.32 -14.10
CA GLY A 152 -2.39 -15.16 -13.62
C GLY A 152 -2.66 -15.73 -12.23
N ARG A 153 -1.69 -16.38 -11.57
CA ARG A 153 -1.84 -16.91 -10.21
C ARG A 153 -1.86 -15.77 -9.18
N VAL A 154 -2.72 -15.91 -8.18
CA VAL A 154 -2.82 -14.96 -7.07
C VAL A 154 -2.09 -15.55 -5.86
N THR A 155 -1.13 -14.81 -5.32
CA THR A 155 -0.28 -15.24 -4.21
C THR A 155 -0.06 -14.10 -3.21
N LEU A 156 0.47 -14.43 -2.03
CA LEU A 156 0.96 -13.47 -1.06
C LEU A 156 2.47 -13.31 -1.19
N ILE A 157 2.92 -12.05 -1.18
CA ILE A 157 4.32 -11.68 -1.05
C ILE A 157 4.48 -10.98 0.30
N SER A 158 5.42 -11.44 1.12
CA SER A 158 5.70 -10.78 2.40
C SER A 158 6.32 -9.38 2.21
N GLN A 159 6.15 -8.49 3.20
CA GLN A 159 6.82 -7.19 3.20
C GLN A 159 8.34 -7.30 2.98
N ALA A 160 9.00 -8.29 3.59
CA ALA A 160 10.44 -8.50 3.43
C ALA A 160 10.82 -8.84 1.97
N GLN A 161 10.05 -9.70 1.30
CA GLN A 161 10.28 -10.04 -0.12
C GLN A 161 10.01 -8.83 -1.03
N ALA A 162 8.94 -8.08 -0.76
CA ALA A 162 8.63 -6.87 -1.53
C ALA A 162 9.74 -5.82 -1.39
N MET A 163 10.28 -5.63 -0.17
CA MET A 163 11.42 -4.73 0.05
C MET A 163 12.71 -5.21 -0.59
N ALA A 164 13.02 -6.50 -0.57
CA ALA A 164 14.18 -7.03 -1.29
C ALA A 164 14.13 -6.67 -2.79
N ASN A 165 12.93 -6.75 -3.40
CA ASN A 165 12.73 -6.34 -4.78
C ASN A 165 12.83 -4.82 -4.99
N VAL A 166 12.41 -4.00 -4.02
CA VAL A 166 12.63 -2.54 -4.04
C VAL A 166 14.13 -2.23 -4.18
N LEU A 167 14.96 -2.85 -3.33
CA LEU A 167 16.40 -2.62 -3.29
C LEU A 167 17.09 -3.07 -4.57
N ASN A 168 16.71 -4.25 -5.08
CA ASN A 168 17.24 -4.77 -6.34
C ASN A 168 16.90 -3.86 -7.54
N ASN A 169 15.68 -3.32 -7.60
CA ASN A 169 15.24 -2.46 -8.70
C ASN A 169 15.90 -1.08 -8.69
N ASP A 170 16.26 -0.54 -7.53
CA ASP A 170 16.98 0.73 -7.40
C ASP A 170 18.47 0.59 -7.77
N GLY A 171 18.92 -0.57 -8.26
CA GLY A 171 20.32 -0.83 -8.63
C GLY A 171 21.25 -0.98 -7.42
N ARG A 172 20.71 -0.91 -6.20
CA ARG A 172 21.41 -1.12 -4.94
C ARG A 172 21.45 -2.62 -4.69
N LYS A 173 22.35 -3.33 -5.39
CA LYS A 173 22.77 -4.68 -4.99
C LYS A 173 23.09 -4.62 -3.50
N THR A 174 22.68 -5.64 -2.76
CA THR A 174 23.16 -5.93 -1.41
C THR A 174 24.66 -6.20 -1.46
N ASP A 175 25.46 -5.16 -1.69
CA ASP A 175 26.89 -5.22 -1.43
C ASP A 175 27.04 -5.40 0.08
N LEU A 176 27.76 -6.45 0.46
CA LEU A 176 28.03 -6.89 1.83
C LEU A 176 28.56 -5.78 2.75
N PHE A 177 28.91 -4.63 2.19
CA PHE A 177 29.56 -3.48 2.81
C PHE A 177 28.68 -2.24 3.01
N HIS A 178 27.43 -2.20 2.52
CA HIS A 178 26.53 -1.04 2.67
C HIS A 178 25.47 -1.23 3.79
N GLN A 179 25.85 -1.87 4.90
CA GLN A 179 24.90 -2.22 5.97
C GLN A 179 24.37 -1.00 6.78
N ASN A 180 24.88 0.22 6.55
CA ASN A 180 24.57 1.39 7.37
C ASN A 180 24.16 2.67 6.61
N GLU A 181 23.87 2.61 5.30
CA GLU A 181 23.24 3.76 4.64
C GLU A 181 21.72 3.73 4.86
N GLU A 182 21.18 4.77 5.51
CA GLU A 182 19.72 4.96 5.60
C GLU A 182 19.15 5.03 4.18
N ILE A 183 18.40 4.01 3.79
CA ILE A 183 17.76 3.94 2.48
C ILE A 183 16.69 5.02 2.43
N ASN A 184 16.97 6.15 1.76
CA ASN A 184 15.97 7.17 1.51
C ASN A 184 14.99 6.66 0.44
N LEU A 185 13.82 6.22 0.88
CA LEU A 185 12.73 5.76 0.03
C LEU A 185 11.87 6.96 -0.39
N THR A 186 11.71 7.13 -1.70
CA THR A 186 10.95 8.27 -2.26
C THR A 186 9.80 7.81 -3.15
N SER A 187 8.93 8.76 -3.50
CA SER A 187 8.00 8.57 -4.61
C SER A 187 8.73 8.25 -5.91
N ARG A 188 8.07 7.45 -6.76
CA ARG A 188 8.60 7.09 -8.08
C ARG A 188 8.71 8.32 -9.00
N LYS A 189 7.69 9.18 -8.99
CA LYS A 189 7.60 10.38 -9.83
C LYS A 189 8.07 11.60 -9.05
N GLN A 190 8.51 12.61 -9.79
CA GLN A 190 8.62 13.98 -9.31
C GLN A 190 7.27 14.69 -9.47
N TYR A 191 6.98 15.59 -8.55
CA TYR A 191 5.71 16.31 -8.44
C TYR A 191 5.89 17.82 -8.28
N VAL A 192 7.12 18.27 -8.02
CA VAL A 192 7.53 19.67 -7.83
C VAL A 192 8.74 19.95 -8.69
#